data_AF-A0A6P1CST9-F1
#
_entry.id   AF-A0A6P1CST9-F1
#
_cell.length_a   1.000
_cell.length_b   1.000
_cell.length_c   1.000
_cell.angle_alpha   90.00
_cell.angle_beta   90.00
_cell.angle_gamma   90.00
#
_symmetry.space_group_name_H-M   'P 1'
#
loop_
_entity.id
_entity.type
_entity.pdbx_description
1 polymer ?
#
loop_
_entity_poly.entity_id
_entity_poly.type
_entity_poly.pdbx_seq_one_letter_code
_entity_poly.pdbx_strand_id
1 'polypeptide(L)'
;MPAPEDLVVIARAVRVGLLGVGAVLVAAGCSSATDGQATPEGASEQGAAVSSTTPALAADVPSGFNPCVDVPMSIIREEDMRPGLGSADYDGSGGRKWRGCRWMVPDSYAVGITTTNLTVDMVRENKNFTVRWEDTIAGRRAVAVHASDEKDPRSRCILNVEMKGGSLEFSMDNPSSRDKTGHMDTCELARGLAEKVVPHVPADA
;
A
#
# COMPACT_ATOMS: atom_id res chain seq x y z
N MET A 1 -4.12 11.48 7.60
CA MET A 1 -3.35 10.35 8.16
C MET A 1 -4.03 9.06 7.74
N PRO A 2 -3.33 8.13 7.08
CA PRO A 2 -3.91 6.85 6.70
C PRO A 2 -4.20 6.01 7.95
N ALA A 3 -5.38 5.40 8.00
CA ALA A 3 -5.72 4.48 9.07
C ALA A 3 -4.89 3.18 8.92
N PRO A 4 -4.35 2.62 10.01
CA PRO A 4 -3.52 1.42 9.97
C PRO A 4 -4.26 0.21 9.41
N GLU A 5 -5.58 0.23 9.44
CA GLU A 5 -6.46 -0.87 9.02
C GLU A 5 -6.42 -1.08 7.50
N ASP A 6 -6.35 0.00 6.73
CA ASP A 6 -6.48 -0.05 5.27
C ASP A 6 -5.27 -0.70 4.57
N LEU A 7 -4.07 -0.51 5.10
CA LEU A 7 -2.83 -1.07 4.53
C LEU A 7 -2.57 -2.49 5.04
N VAL A 8 -3.10 -2.81 6.22
CA VAL A 8 -2.95 -4.12 6.88
C VAL A 8 -3.97 -5.14 6.36
N VAL A 9 -5.13 -4.71 5.83
CA VAL A 9 -6.19 -5.59 5.30
C VAL A 9 -5.72 -6.42 4.10
N ILE A 10 -4.94 -5.86 3.17
CA ILE A 10 -4.39 -6.61 2.02
C ILE A 10 -3.52 -7.78 2.49
N ALA A 11 -2.86 -7.59 3.63
CA ALA A 11 -1.87 -8.49 4.13
C ALA A 11 -2.45 -9.45 5.22
N ARG A 12 -3.63 -9.16 5.79
CA ARG A 12 -4.35 -10.00 6.77
C ARG A 12 -5.47 -10.86 6.18
N ALA A 13 -5.90 -10.64 4.93
CA ALA A 13 -7.00 -11.41 4.31
C ALA A 13 -6.71 -12.91 4.08
N VAL A 14 -5.53 -13.42 4.44
CA VAL A 14 -5.15 -14.85 4.31
C VAL A 14 -5.68 -15.73 5.45
N ARG A 15 -6.43 -15.18 6.42
CA ARG A 15 -7.08 -15.98 7.47
C ARG A 15 -8.58 -15.75 7.50
N VAL A 16 -9.33 -16.52 6.70
CA VAL A 16 -10.75 -16.75 6.98
C VAL A 16 -10.94 -18.21 7.39
N GLY A 17 -11.14 -18.38 8.69
CA GLY A 17 -11.62 -19.61 9.31
C GLY A 17 -12.60 -19.27 10.42
N LEU A 18 -13.88 -19.15 10.04
CA LEU A 18 -15.10 -19.51 10.78
C LEU A 18 -15.50 -18.80 12.12
N LEU A 19 -16.76 -18.30 12.08
CA LEU A 19 -17.80 -18.19 13.14
C LEU A 19 -17.97 -16.87 13.93
N GLY A 20 -19.20 -16.34 13.92
CA GLY A 20 -19.75 -15.57 15.05
C GLY A 20 -20.74 -14.44 14.73
N VAL A 21 -22.03 -14.68 14.98
CA VAL A 21 -23.21 -13.80 14.82
C VAL A 21 -23.28 -12.65 15.86
N GLY A 22 -23.85 -11.51 15.47
CA GLY A 22 -24.60 -10.56 16.34
C GLY A 22 -23.78 -9.37 16.87
N ALA A 23 -24.30 -8.14 17.06
CA ALA A 23 -25.66 -7.61 17.04
C ALA A 23 -25.62 -6.08 16.80
N VAL A 24 -26.71 -5.54 16.26
CA VAL A 24 -26.98 -4.12 16.04
C VAL A 24 -27.30 -3.44 17.37
N LEU A 25 -26.65 -2.31 17.66
CA LEU A 25 -27.13 -1.34 18.66
C LEU A 25 -27.05 0.07 18.08
N VAL A 26 -28.23 0.64 17.85
CA VAL A 26 -28.47 2.03 17.50
C VAL A 26 -28.48 2.83 18.80
N ALA A 27 -27.64 3.86 18.92
CA ALA A 27 -27.73 4.84 20.00
C ALA A 27 -27.90 6.23 19.40
N ALA A 28 -29.03 6.84 19.76
CA ALA A 28 -29.45 8.18 19.41
C ALA A 28 -28.66 9.26 20.16
N GLY A 29 -28.60 10.46 19.58
CA GLY A 29 -28.11 11.67 20.24
C GLY A 29 -28.41 12.93 19.42
N CYS A 30 -29.64 13.44 19.53
CA CYS A 30 -30.01 14.80 19.14
C CYS A 30 -29.64 15.77 20.27
N SER A 31 -29.06 16.93 19.93
CA SER A 31 -29.52 18.21 20.48
C SER A 31 -29.05 19.38 19.59
N SER A 32 -29.85 20.44 19.61
CA SER A 32 -30.03 21.43 18.56
C SER A 32 -29.31 22.76 18.81
N ALA A 33 -29.09 23.48 17.70
CA ALA A 33 -29.12 24.95 17.51
C ALA A 33 -28.12 25.83 18.27
N THR A 34 -27.38 26.67 17.52
CA THR A 34 -27.56 28.14 17.49
C THR A 34 -26.61 28.75 16.45
N ASP A 35 -27.19 29.50 15.50
CA ASP A 35 -26.50 30.40 14.58
C ASP A 35 -25.82 31.54 15.35
N GLY A 36 -24.53 31.73 15.11
CA GLY A 36 -23.73 32.81 15.68
C GLY A 36 -22.78 33.38 14.63
N GLN A 37 -23.32 34.21 13.74
CA GLN A 37 -22.58 35.05 12.82
C GLN A 37 -21.76 36.09 13.60
N ALA A 38 -20.44 36.08 13.44
CA ALA A 38 -19.59 37.25 13.68
C ALA A 38 -18.37 37.23 12.75
N THR A 39 -18.23 38.33 12.00
CA THR A 39 -17.13 38.75 11.13
C THR A 39 -17.31 40.27 11.03
N PRO A 40 -16.27 41.15 10.92
CA PRO A 40 -14.88 40.91 10.50
C PRO A 40 -13.80 41.67 11.34
N GLU A 41 -12.57 41.61 10.82
CA GLU A 41 -11.48 42.60 10.87
C GLU A 41 -10.31 42.35 11.84
N GLY A 42 -9.12 42.29 11.23
CA GLY A 42 -7.82 42.19 11.87
C GLY A 42 -6.75 41.77 10.87
N ALA A 43 -6.34 42.70 10.00
CA ALA A 43 -5.31 42.48 9.00
C ALA A 43 -3.89 42.54 9.59
N SER A 44 -3.01 41.76 8.94
CA SER A 44 -1.55 41.91 8.86
C SER A 44 -0.73 41.26 9.97
N GLU A 45 -0.08 40.14 9.63
CA GLU A 45 1.38 40.07 9.59
C GLU A 45 1.80 38.89 8.69
N GLN A 46 2.52 39.22 7.62
CA GLN A 46 3.20 38.30 6.73
C GLN A 46 4.22 37.45 7.50
N GLY A 47 3.79 36.29 8.00
CA GLY A 47 4.65 35.12 8.09
C GLY A 47 4.57 34.40 6.75
N ALA A 48 5.69 34.24 6.05
CA ALA A 48 5.78 33.29 4.95
C ALA A 48 5.48 31.90 5.49
N ALA A 49 4.21 31.51 5.47
CA ALA A 49 3.79 30.16 5.70
C ALA A 49 4.44 29.35 4.57
N VAL A 50 5.52 28.65 4.92
CA VAL A 50 5.97 27.50 4.15
C VAL A 50 4.75 26.59 4.11
N SER A 51 4.00 26.65 3.02
CA SER A 51 2.95 25.68 2.76
C SER A 51 3.67 24.35 2.72
N SER A 52 3.58 23.59 3.82
CA SER A 52 3.80 22.16 3.82
C SER A 52 2.72 21.60 2.91
N THR A 53 2.97 21.63 1.60
CA THR A 53 2.11 21.06 0.60
C THR A 53 2.25 19.57 0.74
N THR A 54 1.57 18.99 1.74
CA THR A 54 1.32 17.55 1.76
C THR A 54 0.75 17.23 0.39
N PRO A 55 1.39 16.36 -0.41
CA PRO A 55 0.93 16.08 -1.76
C PRO A 55 -0.55 15.66 -1.67
N ALA A 56 -1.41 16.28 -2.50
CA ALA A 56 -2.80 15.90 -2.53
C ALA A 56 -2.91 14.47 -3.08
N LEU A 57 -3.71 13.63 -2.43
CA LEU A 57 -3.96 12.27 -2.89
C LEU A 57 -4.68 12.33 -4.25
N ALA A 58 -4.19 11.59 -5.24
CA ALA A 58 -4.84 11.50 -6.55
C ALA A 58 -6.21 10.83 -6.42
N ALA A 59 -7.18 11.25 -7.25
CA ALA A 59 -8.54 10.70 -7.22
C ALA A 59 -8.61 9.22 -7.65
N ASP A 60 -7.63 8.75 -8.42
CA ASP A 60 -7.52 7.37 -8.88
C ASP A 60 -6.08 6.87 -8.90
N VAL A 61 -5.91 5.56 -9.07
CA VAL A 61 -4.59 4.92 -9.18
C VAL A 61 -3.90 5.28 -10.50
N PRO A 62 -2.55 5.21 -10.56
CA PRO A 62 -1.81 5.36 -11.81
C PRO A 62 -2.32 4.42 -12.91
N SER A 63 -2.32 4.91 -14.14
CA SER A 63 -2.62 4.12 -15.34
C SER A 63 -1.32 3.73 -16.05
N GLY A 64 -1.41 3.01 -17.17
CA GLY A 64 -0.25 2.63 -17.99
C GLY A 64 0.42 1.31 -17.58
N PHE A 65 0.11 0.76 -16.41
CA PHE A 65 0.50 -0.60 -16.03
C PHE A 65 -0.61 -1.28 -15.24
N ASN A 66 -1.13 -2.39 -15.74
CA ASN A 66 -2.11 -3.24 -15.07
C ASN A 66 -1.42 -4.50 -14.51
N PRO A 67 -1.23 -4.60 -13.19
CA PRO A 67 -0.51 -5.70 -12.55
C PRO A 67 -1.07 -7.11 -12.79
N CYS A 68 -2.33 -7.21 -13.25
CA CYS A 68 -2.96 -8.49 -13.54
C CYS A 68 -2.61 -9.05 -14.91
N VAL A 69 -2.23 -8.20 -15.88
CA VAL A 69 -2.06 -8.60 -17.28
C VAL A 69 -0.73 -8.15 -17.90
N ASP A 70 -0.14 -7.09 -17.37
CA ASP A 70 1.10 -6.50 -17.92
C ASP A 70 2.36 -7.07 -17.27
N VAL A 71 2.25 -7.86 -16.20
CA VAL A 71 3.38 -8.64 -15.67
C VAL A 71 3.72 -9.75 -16.67
N PRO A 72 4.94 -9.78 -17.24
CA PRO A 72 5.31 -10.75 -18.26
C PRO A 72 5.14 -12.21 -17.82
N MET A 73 4.56 -13.02 -18.71
CA MET A 73 4.41 -14.47 -18.48
C MET A 73 5.72 -15.22 -18.23
N SER A 74 6.86 -14.69 -18.72
CA SER A 74 8.18 -15.22 -18.40
C SER A 74 8.50 -15.11 -16.91
N ILE A 75 8.20 -13.96 -16.29
CA ILE A 75 8.41 -13.71 -14.86
C ILE A 75 7.43 -14.56 -14.03
N ILE A 76 6.16 -14.63 -14.44
CA ILE A 76 5.16 -15.50 -13.79
C ILE A 76 5.65 -16.95 -13.72
N ARG A 77 6.20 -17.47 -14.83
CA ARG A 77 6.72 -18.84 -14.90
C ARG A 77 8.04 -19.01 -14.15
N GLU A 78 8.95 -18.05 -14.24
CA GLU A 78 10.25 -18.08 -13.56
C GLU A 78 10.08 -18.12 -12.03
N GLU A 79 9.13 -17.35 -11.50
CA GLU A 79 8.83 -17.27 -10.07
C GLU A 79 7.87 -18.36 -9.57
N ASP A 80 7.36 -19.25 -10.44
CA ASP A 80 6.23 -20.17 -10.14
C ASP A 80 5.05 -19.43 -9.47
N MET A 81 4.78 -18.19 -9.93
CA MET A 81 3.67 -17.40 -9.43
C MET A 81 2.35 -17.98 -9.92
N ARG A 82 1.46 -18.28 -8.98
CA ARG A 82 0.11 -18.77 -9.25
C ARG A 82 -0.90 -17.70 -8.84
N PRO A 83 -2.00 -17.52 -9.58
CA PRO A 83 -3.05 -16.61 -9.17
C PRO A 83 -3.52 -16.89 -7.75
N GLY A 84 -3.58 -15.84 -6.93
CA GLY A 84 -4.23 -15.86 -5.64
C GLY A 84 -5.75 -15.95 -5.78
N LEU A 85 -6.44 -16.20 -4.66
CA LEU A 85 -7.89 -16.12 -4.64
C LEU A 85 -8.33 -14.64 -4.67
N GLY A 86 -9.09 -14.26 -5.69
CA GLY A 86 -9.64 -12.91 -5.85
C GLY A 86 -8.66 -11.87 -6.40
N SER A 87 -9.16 -10.66 -6.66
CA SER A 87 -8.29 -9.51 -6.97
C SER A 87 -7.64 -8.97 -5.69
N ALA A 88 -6.57 -8.20 -5.87
CA ALA A 88 -5.96 -7.43 -4.78
C ALA A 88 -6.53 -6.00 -4.71
N ASP A 89 -7.69 -5.76 -5.34
CA ASP A 89 -8.32 -4.46 -5.33
C ASP A 89 -8.83 -4.12 -3.93
N TYR A 90 -8.60 -2.88 -3.53
CA TYR A 90 -9.03 -2.40 -2.23
C TYR A 90 -9.29 -0.90 -2.26
N ASP A 91 -10.40 -0.49 -1.64
CA ASP A 91 -10.72 0.91 -1.38
C ASP A 91 -10.55 1.17 0.11
N GLY A 92 -9.47 1.86 0.45
CA GLY A 92 -9.17 2.25 1.82
C GLY A 92 -9.79 3.58 2.19
N SER A 93 -9.81 3.87 3.50
CA SER A 93 -10.33 5.14 3.99
C SER A 93 -9.60 6.36 3.40
N GLY A 94 -10.25 7.52 3.41
CA GLY A 94 -9.66 8.77 2.92
C GLY A 94 -9.35 8.78 1.42
N GLY A 95 -10.04 7.95 0.62
CA GLY A 95 -9.91 7.92 -0.84
C GLY A 95 -8.70 7.16 -1.36
N ARG A 96 -8.05 6.34 -0.52
CA ARG A 96 -6.94 5.48 -0.96
C ARG A 96 -7.44 4.31 -1.78
N LYS A 97 -6.69 3.94 -2.80
CA LYS A 97 -7.07 2.88 -3.73
C LYS A 97 -5.88 2.00 -4.05
N TRP A 98 -6.15 0.72 -4.20
CA TRP A 98 -5.24 -0.28 -4.77
C TRP A 98 -5.97 -1.03 -5.86
N ARG A 99 -5.32 -1.24 -7.00
CA ARG A 99 -5.85 -2.03 -8.10
C ARG A 99 -4.81 -3.02 -8.60
N GLY A 100 -5.16 -4.29 -8.69
CA GLY A 100 -4.24 -5.31 -9.17
C GLY A 100 -4.56 -6.72 -8.72
N CYS A 101 -3.54 -7.57 -8.75
CA CYS A 101 -3.70 -9.02 -8.58
C CYS A 101 -2.84 -9.57 -7.45
N ARG A 102 -3.36 -10.64 -6.86
CA ARG A 102 -2.64 -11.42 -5.86
C ARG A 102 -1.97 -12.62 -6.53
N TRP A 103 -0.77 -12.92 -6.08
CA TRP A 103 0.02 -14.06 -6.52
C TRP A 103 0.51 -14.86 -5.31
N MET A 104 0.66 -16.17 -5.50
CA MET A 104 1.23 -17.08 -4.51
C MET A 104 2.34 -17.89 -5.16
N VAL A 105 3.49 -17.96 -4.48
CA VAL A 105 4.59 -18.85 -4.84
C VAL A 105 4.58 -20.03 -3.86
N PRO A 106 4.36 -21.28 -4.33
CA PRO A 106 4.24 -22.45 -3.47
C PRO A 106 5.44 -22.66 -2.55
N ASP A 107 5.15 -22.85 -1.26
CA ASP A 107 6.11 -23.03 -0.16
C ASP A 107 7.08 -21.87 0.02
N SER A 108 6.73 -20.69 -0.51
CA SER A 108 7.48 -19.46 -0.43
C SER A 108 6.55 -18.32 0.01
N TYR A 109 6.47 -17.21 -0.71
CA TYR A 109 5.70 -16.02 -0.32
C TYR A 109 4.36 -15.90 -1.06
N ALA A 110 3.50 -15.02 -0.53
CA ALA A 110 2.37 -14.45 -1.25
C ALA A 110 2.61 -12.96 -1.46
N VAL A 111 2.18 -12.42 -2.61
CA VAL A 111 2.37 -11.00 -2.94
C VAL A 111 1.14 -10.43 -3.62
N GLY A 112 0.70 -9.25 -3.18
CA GLY A 112 -0.18 -8.39 -3.97
C GLY A 112 0.69 -7.45 -4.80
N ILE A 113 0.48 -7.43 -6.12
CA ILE A 113 1.08 -6.42 -7.00
C ILE A 113 -0.05 -5.49 -7.42
N THR A 114 0.01 -4.24 -6.99
CA THR A 114 -1.08 -3.28 -7.16
C THR A 114 -0.56 -1.90 -7.54
N THR A 115 -1.26 -1.18 -8.40
CA THR A 115 -1.10 0.26 -8.53
C THR A 115 -1.87 0.93 -7.40
N THR A 116 -1.29 1.93 -6.74
CA THR A 116 -1.94 2.72 -5.69
C THR A 116 -1.78 4.22 -5.94
N ASN A 117 -2.76 5.01 -5.50
CA ASN A 117 -2.67 6.47 -5.52
C ASN A 117 -1.78 7.05 -4.40
N LEU A 118 -1.16 6.19 -3.59
CA LEU A 118 -0.12 6.59 -2.65
C LEU A 118 1.21 6.81 -3.36
N THR A 119 1.84 7.97 -3.15
CA THR A 119 3.20 8.21 -3.65
C THR A 119 4.23 7.61 -2.70
N VAL A 120 5.45 7.39 -3.20
CA VAL A 120 6.59 6.95 -2.39
C VAL A 120 6.81 7.88 -1.18
N ASP A 121 6.70 9.20 -1.37
CA ASP A 121 6.85 10.18 -0.28
C ASP A 121 5.73 10.06 0.77
N MET A 122 4.48 9.85 0.35
CA MET A 122 3.37 9.63 1.28
C MET A 122 3.58 8.38 2.15
N VAL A 123 4.09 7.30 1.54
CA VAL A 123 4.39 6.06 2.26
C VAL A 123 5.55 6.27 3.24
N ARG A 124 6.62 6.90 2.78
CA ARG A 124 7.81 7.21 3.58
C ARG A 124 7.51 8.08 4.80
N GLU A 125 6.68 9.12 4.64
CA GLU A 125 6.35 10.07 5.70
C GLU A 125 5.31 9.55 6.69
N ASN A 126 4.71 8.39 6.41
CA ASN A 126 3.68 7.80 7.25
C ASN A 126 4.28 7.21 8.54
N LYS A 127 3.95 7.80 9.68
CA LYS A 127 4.42 7.38 11.02
C LYS A 127 3.95 5.99 11.44
N ASN A 128 2.94 5.43 10.78
CA ASN A 128 2.48 4.06 11.01
C ASN A 128 3.40 3.02 10.33
N PHE A 129 4.40 3.47 9.58
CA PHE A 129 5.39 2.64 8.94
C PHE A 129 6.79 2.89 9.48
N THR A 130 7.58 1.82 9.48
CA THR A 130 9.01 1.86 9.71
C THR A 130 9.71 1.56 8.38
N VAL A 131 10.51 2.54 7.92
CA VAL A 131 11.32 2.40 6.70
C VAL A 131 12.39 1.35 6.91
N ARG A 132 12.46 0.40 5.97
CA ARG A 132 13.46 -0.66 5.93
C ARG A 132 14.64 -0.27 5.05
N TRP A 133 14.36 0.30 3.89
CA TRP A 133 15.36 0.86 2.98
C TRP A 133 14.69 1.78 1.94
N GLU A 134 15.53 2.58 1.30
CA GLU A 134 15.20 3.44 0.17
C GLU A 134 16.24 3.20 -0.91
N ASP A 135 15.81 3.04 -2.16
CA ASP A 135 16.71 2.80 -3.30
C ASP A 135 16.02 3.25 -4.61
N THR A 136 16.63 2.93 -5.74
CA THR A 136 16.04 3.07 -7.07
C THR A 136 15.93 1.72 -7.76
N ILE A 137 14.81 1.46 -8.42
CA ILE A 137 14.59 0.25 -9.22
C ILE A 137 14.23 0.68 -10.64
N ALA A 138 15.05 0.29 -11.62
CA ALA A 138 14.92 0.71 -13.01
C ALA A 138 14.74 2.23 -13.20
N GLY A 139 15.46 3.03 -12.40
CA GLY A 139 15.40 4.50 -12.45
C GLY A 139 14.23 5.15 -11.73
N ARG A 140 13.35 4.37 -11.08
CA ARG A 140 12.23 4.86 -10.27
C ARG A 140 12.59 4.82 -8.79
N ARG A 141 12.21 5.84 -8.01
CA ARG A 141 12.40 5.82 -6.55
C ARG A 141 11.60 4.68 -5.94
N ALA A 142 12.16 4.06 -4.90
CA ALA A 142 11.52 2.98 -4.19
C ALA A 142 11.71 3.11 -2.68
N VAL A 143 10.68 2.74 -1.92
CA VAL A 143 10.73 2.64 -0.46
C VAL A 143 10.14 1.31 -0.02
N ALA A 144 10.89 0.57 0.80
CA ALA A 144 10.38 -0.60 1.49
C ALA A 144 10.07 -0.26 2.94
N VAL A 145 8.88 -0.66 3.38
CA VAL A 145 8.40 -0.43 4.74
C VAL A 145 7.75 -1.68 5.32
N HIS A 146 7.57 -1.66 6.63
CA HIS A 146 6.63 -2.53 7.35
C HIS A 146 5.80 -1.69 8.31
N ALA A 147 4.66 -2.22 8.78
CA ALA A 147 3.88 -1.58 9.83
C ALA A 147 4.71 -1.45 11.11
N SER A 148 4.69 -0.29 11.76
CA SER A 148 5.49 -0.02 12.96
C SER A 148 5.09 -0.90 14.16
N ASP A 149 3.88 -1.48 14.14
CA ASP A 149 3.38 -2.42 15.15
C ASP A 149 3.53 -3.89 14.73
N GLU A 150 4.22 -4.18 13.63
CA GLU A 150 4.42 -5.55 13.14
C GLU A 150 5.30 -6.35 14.11
N LYS A 151 4.82 -7.54 14.48
CA LYS A 151 5.49 -8.40 15.47
C LYS A 151 6.65 -9.19 14.87
N ASP A 152 6.57 -9.47 13.58
CA ASP A 152 7.64 -10.11 12.83
C ASP A 152 7.97 -9.29 11.57
N PRO A 153 8.73 -8.19 11.71
CA PRO A 153 9.08 -7.31 10.59
C PRO A 153 9.80 -8.00 9.43
N ARG A 154 10.42 -9.15 9.68
CA ARG A 154 11.15 -9.88 8.63
C ARG A 154 10.23 -10.66 7.70
N SER A 155 9.02 -11.04 8.14
CA SER A 155 8.08 -11.82 7.33
C SER A 155 7.16 -10.95 6.47
N ARG A 156 7.24 -9.63 6.58
CA ARG A 156 6.30 -8.69 5.96
C ARG A 156 7.06 -7.57 5.27
N CYS A 157 6.64 -7.23 4.06
CA CYS A 157 7.15 -6.05 3.39
C CYS A 157 6.07 -5.39 2.54
N ILE A 158 6.07 -4.07 2.54
CA ILE A 158 5.34 -3.25 1.59
C ILE A 158 6.40 -2.43 0.84
N LEU A 159 6.66 -2.80 -0.40
CA LEU A 159 7.57 -2.08 -1.29
C LEU A 159 6.76 -1.23 -2.25
N ASN A 160 7.00 0.09 -2.29
CA ASN A 160 6.38 1.00 -3.24
C ASN A 160 7.43 1.54 -4.20
N VAL A 161 7.16 1.44 -5.50
CA VAL A 161 8.01 1.95 -6.59
C VAL A 161 7.28 3.07 -7.33
N GLU A 162 7.96 4.18 -7.56
CA GLU A 162 7.37 5.42 -8.06
C GLU A 162 6.66 5.26 -9.42
N MET A 163 5.44 5.81 -9.49
CA MET A 163 4.64 5.99 -10.71
C MET A 163 4.06 7.40 -10.73
N LYS A 164 3.62 7.88 -11.89
CA LYS A 164 3.02 9.20 -11.99
C LYS A 164 1.66 9.22 -11.29
N GLY A 165 1.56 10.00 -10.22
CA GLY A 165 0.35 10.13 -9.42
C GLY A 165 0.16 9.04 -8.37
N GLY A 166 1.19 8.22 -8.11
CA GLY A 166 1.08 7.13 -7.14
C GLY A 166 2.32 6.24 -7.11
N SER A 167 2.11 4.93 -6.94
CA SER A 167 3.19 3.94 -6.98
C SER A 167 2.68 2.54 -7.36
N LEU A 168 3.61 1.69 -7.76
CA LEU A 168 3.44 0.25 -7.88
C LEU A 168 3.85 -0.39 -6.53
N GLU A 169 2.89 -0.97 -5.84
CA GLU A 169 3.05 -1.62 -4.55
C GLU A 169 3.24 -3.13 -4.71
N PHE A 170 4.23 -3.67 -4.01
CA PHE A 170 4.45 -5.09 -3.77
C PHE A 170 4.20 -5.35 -2.28
N SER A 171 3.00 -5.81 -1.94
CA SER A 171 2.59 -6.15 -0.58
C SER A 171 2.83 -7.64 -0.33
N MET A 172 3.96 -7.96 0.30
CA MET A 172 4.48 -9.33 0.42
C MET A 172 4.38 -9.89 1.84
N ASP A 173 3.92 -11.14 1.92
CA ASP A 173 3.82 -11.96 3.12
C ASP A 173 4.63 -13.25 2.94
N ASN A 174 5.58 -13.50 3.84
CA ASN A 174 6.45 -14.67 3.83
C ASN A 174 6.69 -15.15 5.27
N PRO A 175 5.73 -15.87 5.87
CA PRO A 175 5.85 -16.38 7.23
C PRO A 175 7.06 -17.30 7.39
N SER A 176 7.65 -17.33 8.58
CA SER A 176 8.81 -18.19 8.89
C SER A 176 8.55 -19.69 8.73
N SER A 177 7.27 -20.10 8.69
CA SER A 177 6.84 -21.47 8.41
C SER A 177 6.92 -21.87 6.92
N ARG A 178 7.39 -20.99 6.03
CA ARG A 178 7.54 -21.27 4.60
C ARG A 178 8.90 -21.89 4.36
N ASP A 179 8.93 -23.14 3.91
CA ASP A 179 10.18 -23.92 3.85
C ASP A 179 11.23 -23.30 2.93
N LYS A 180 10.84 -22.77 1.77
CA LYS A 180 11.80 -22.26 0.78
C LYS A 180 12.40 -20.91 1.15
N THR A 181 11.57 -20.00 1.68
CA THR A 181 11.97 -18.59 1.83
C THR A 181 11.68 -18.00 3.20
N GLY A 182 11.03 -18.71 4.13
CA GLY A 182 10.66 -18.18 5.45
C GLY A 182 11.85 -17.76 6.34
N HIS A 183 13.06 -18.16 5.97
CA HIS A 183 14.30 -17.73 6.62
C HIS A 183 14.92 -16.46 6.01
N MET A 184 14.45 -16.04 4.82
CA MET A 184 14.91 -14.86 4.10
C MET A 184 14.16 -13.61 4.56
N ASP A 185 14.75 -12.43 4.34
CA ASP A 185 14.07 -11.17 4.59
C ASP A 185 13.04 -10.86 3.48
N THR A 186 11.79 -10.60 3.85
CA THR A 186 10.71 -10.36 2.89
C THR A 186 10.91 -9.11 2.04
N CYS A 187 11.59 -8.09 2.55
CA CYS A 187 11.85 -6.89 1.73
C CYS A 187 12.92 -7.14 0.67
N GLU A 188 13.87 -8.05 0.91
CA GLU A 188 14.81 -8.48 -0.13
C GLU A 188 14.12 -9.35 -1.20
N LEU A 189 13.16 -10.21 -0.79
CA LEU A 189 12.32 -10.95 -1.75
C LEU A 189 11.47 -10.00 -2.61
N ALA A 190 10.83 -9.01 -1.99
CA ALA A 190 10.05 -7.99 -2.69
C ALA A 190 10.91 -7.18 -3.66
N ARG A 191 12.14 -6.81 -3.25
CA ARG A 191 13.12 -6.15 -4.12
C ARG A 191 13.44 -7.00 -5.34
N GLY A 192 13.81 -8.27 -5.15
CA GLY A 192 14.16 -9.17 -6.25
C GLY A 192 13.03 -9.34 -7.27
N LEU A 193 11.78 -9.46 -6.80
CA LEU A 193 10.62 -9.52 -7.68
C LEU A 193 10.40 -8.17 -8.41
N ALA A 194 10.50 -7.05 -7.70
CA ALA A 194 10.34 -5.73 -8.29
C ALA A 194 11.42 -5.42 -9.34
N GLU A 195 12.66 -5.83 -9.14
CA GLU A 195 13.75 -5.69 -10.11
C GLU A 195 13.46 -6.43 -11.43
N LYS A 196 12.64 -7.48 -11.41
CA LYS A 196 12.16 -8.17 -12.61
C LYS A 196 10.95 -7.48 -13.24
N VAL A 197 9.99 -7.03 -12.43
CA VAL A 197 8.70 -6.48 -12.91
C VAL A 197 8.80 -5.03 -13.37
N VAL A 198 9.46 -4.16 -12.58
CA VAL A 198 9.50 -2.71 -12.81
C VAL A 198 10.09 -2.30 -14.16
N PRO A 199 11.10 -2.98 -14.74
CA PRO A 199 11.57 -2.69 -16.10
C PRO A 199 10.50 -2.76 -17.19
N HIS A 200 9.35 -3.39 -16.93
CA HIS A 200 8.23 -3.50 -17.86
C HIS A 200 7.16 -2.40 -17.66
N VAL A 201 7.33 -1.53 -16.66
CA VAL A 201 6.44 -0.39 -16.42
C VAL A 201 6.81 0.74 -17.39
N PRO A 202 5.89 1.21 -18.26
CA PRO A 202 6.18 2.28 -19.22
C PRO A 202 6.71 3.53 -18.53
N ALA A 203 7.74 4.17 -19.08
CA ALA A 203 8.42 5.31 -18.45
C ALA A 203 7.50 6.50 -18.11
N ASP A 204 6.38 6.64 -18.81
CA ASP A 204 5.36 7.67 -18.64
C ASP A 204 4.21 7.28 -17.69
N ALA A 205 4.22 6.04 -17.18
CA ALA A 205 3.31 5.53 -16.16
C ALA A 205 3.64 6.02 -14.75
#